data_AF-A0A0L6JWA1-F1
#
_entry.id   AF-A0A0L6JWA1-F1
#
_cell.length_a   1.000
_cell.length_b   1.000
_cell.length_c   1.000
_cell.angle_alpha   90.00
_cell.angle_beta   90.00
_cell.angle_gamma   90.00
#
_symmetry.space_group_name_H-M   'P 1'
#
loop_
_entity.id
_entity.type
_entity.pdbx_description
1 polymer ?
#
loop_
_entity_poly.entity_id
_entity_poly.type
_entity_poly.pdbx_seq_one_letter_code
_entity_poly.pdbx_strand_id
1 'polypeptide(L)'
;MIVWGSFGRSEICDVPAGLKDVKAIDGGDSFTVAVNEDGTVVVWGTNFSGQCEIPYGLTNVKTIDVGPFHTIALNEDGTITAWGDNRSGECDIPQAQ
;
A
#
# COMPACT_ATOMS: atom_id res chain seq x y z
N MET A 1 0.61 11.90 13.36
CA MET A 1 -0.25 10.77 12.96
C MET A 1 0.11 9.59 13.85
N ILE A 2 -0.86 8.99 14.53
CA ILE A 2 -0.63 7.91 15.51
C ILE A 2 -0.98 6.60 14.80
N VAL A 3 -0.03 5.67 14.72
CA VAL A 3 -0.25 4.31 14.20
C VAL A 3 -0.66 3.42 15.37
N TRP A 4 -1.71 2.61 15.20
CA TRP A 4 -2.10 1.59 16.17
C TRP A 4 -1.88 0.21 15.54
N GLY A 5 -1.16 -0.67 16.23
CA GLY A 5 -0.90 -2.05 15.80
C GLY A 5 -0.06 -2.78 16.85
N SER A 6 -0.65 -3.80 17.49
CA SER A 6 -0.03 -4.54 18.59
C SER A 6 0.71 -5.77 18.07
N PHE A 7 1.97 -5.64 17.66
CA PHE A 7 2.91 -6.77 17.65
C PHE A 7 4.30 -6.24 17.97
N GLY A 8 4.94 -6.78 19.01
CA GLY A 8 6.26 -6.39 19.52
C GLY A 8 7.45 -6.66 18.58
N ARG A 9 7.28 -6.44 17.27
CA ARG A 9 8.34 -6.41 16.27
C ARG A 9 8.61 -4.95 15.94
N SER A 10 9.80 -4.50 16.32
CA SER A 10 10.35 -3.15 16.18
C SER A 10 10.42 -2.59 14.74
N GLU A 11 9.94 -3.33 13.73
CA GLU A 11 9.95 -2.93 12.32
C GLU A 11 8.63 -2.24 11.87
N ILE A 12 7.56 -2.29 12.70
CA ILE A 12 6.25 -1.72 12.36
C ILE A 12 6.09 -0.28 12.92
N CYS A 13 6.84 0.08 13.96
CA CYS A 13 6.65 1.32 14.72
C CYS A 13 7.38 2.55 14.16
N ASP A 14 8.27 2.39 13.18
CA ASP A 14 9.01 3.50 12.60
C ASP A 14 8.34 3.96 11.31
N VAL A 15 7.62 5.07 11.41
CA VAL A 15 7.02 5.75 10.25
C VAL A 15 8.14 6.23 9.32
N PRO A 16 8.15 5.84 8.03
CA PRO A 16 9.23 6.21 7.12
C PRO A 16 9.35 7.74 6.95
N ALA A 17 10.59 8.22 6.87
CA ALA A 17 10.86 9.56 6.40
C ALA A 17 10.40 9.67 4.93
N GLY A 18 9.44 10.56 4.65
CA GLY A 18 8.84 10.68 3.31
C GLY A 18 7.34 10.92 3.30
N LEU A 19 6.66 10.72 4.44
CA LEU A 19 5.28 11.15 4.59
C LEU A 19 5.19 12.68 4.66
N LYS A 20 4.64 13.29 3.63
CA LYS A 20 4.28 14.70 3.58
C LYS A 20 2.86 14.80 3.09
N ASP A 21 2.03 15.51 3.86
CA ASP A 21 0.64 15.77 3.50
C ASP A 21 -0.08 14.48 3.08
N VAL A 22 -0.24 13.55 4.03
CA VAL A 22 -0.87 12.24 3.74
C VAL A 22 -2.36 12.45 3.50
N LYS A 23 -2.85 12.04 2.32
CA LYS A 23 -4.26 12.11 1.93
C LYS A 23 -5.03 10.81 2.18
N ALA A 24 -4.34 9.66 2.19
CA ALA A 24 -4.94 8.36 2.47
C ALA A 24 -3.95 7.46 3.21
N ILE A 25 -4.46 6.61 4.09
CA ILE A 25 -3.69 5.59 4.81
C ILE A 25 -4.58 4.38 5.05
N ASP A 26 -4.00 3.19 4.89
CA ASP A 26 -4.68 1.93 5.17
C ASP A 26 -3.70 0.85 5.66
N GLY A 27 -4.19 -0.14 6.38
CA GLY A 27 -3.39 -1.14 7.09
C GLY A 27 -3.82 -2.57 6.78
N GLY A 28 -2.87 -3.39 6.35
CA GLY A 28 -3.05 -4.85 6.26
C GLY A 28 -2.66 -5.55 7.56
N ASP A 29 -2.49 -6.87 7.52
CA ASP A 29 -2.24 -7.69 8.72
C ASP A 29 -0.98 -7.26 9.49
N SER A 30 0.06 -6.85 8.78
CA SER A 30 1.37 -6.52 9.37
C SER A 30 2.14 -5.47 8.56
N PHE A 31 1.44 -4.69 7.75
CA PHE A 31 2.01 -3.61 6.96
C PHE A 31 1.03 -2.44 6.84
N THR A 32 1.54 -1.27 6.51
CA THR A 32 0.77 -0.04 6.36
C THR A 32 1.15 0.62 5.04
N VAL A 33 0.16 1.15 4.35
CA VAL A 33 0.30 1.88 3.10
C VAL A 33 -0.24 3.28 3.32
N ALA A 34 0.51 4.30 2.91
CA ALA A 34 0.08 5.68 2.89
C ALA A 34 0.26 6.28 1.50
N VAL A 35 -0.61 7.23 1.17
CA VAL A 35 -0.55 8.03 -0.05
C VAL A 35 -0.41 9.50 0.34
N ASN A 36 0.62 10.15 -0.17
CA ASN A 36 0.82 11.58 -0.06
C ASN A 36 -0.13 12.34 -1.02
N GLU A 37 -0.35 13.64 -0.78
CA GLU A 37 -1.14 14.51 -1.67
C GLU A 37 -0.60 14.50 -3.12
N ASP A 38 0.72 14.40 -3.28
CA ASP A 38 1.38 14.30 -4.60
C ASP A 38 1.18 12.95 -5.31
N GLY A 39 0.47 12.00 -4.69
CA GLY A 39 0.19 10.68 -5.23
C GLY A 39 1.33 9.67 -5.05
N THR A 40 2.38 10.01 -4.29
CA THR A 40 3.43 9.07 -3.90
C THR A 40 2.90 8.07 -2.86
N VAL A 41 3.16 6.79 -3.09
CA VAL A 41 2.85 5.72 -2.13
C VAL A 41 4.06 5.40 -1.28
N VAL A 42 3.83 5.23 0.02
CA VAL A 42 4.83 4.78 0.98
C VAL A 42 4.28 3.56 1.70
N VAL A 43 5.05 2.47 1.72
CA VAL A 43 4.68 1.21 2.38
C VAL A 43 5.74 0.84 3.41
N TRP A 44 5.32 0.39 4.58
CA TRP A 44 6.21 -0.10 5.63
C TRP A 44 5.58 -1.24 6.43
N GLY A 45 6.43 -2.02 7.11
CA GLY A 45 6.05 -3.23 7.84
C GLY A 45 6.61 -4.49 7.19
N THR A 46 5.97 -5.64 7.44
CA THR A 46 6.46 -6.94 6.97
C THR A 46 6.31 -7.09 5.46
N ASN A 47 7.29 -7.71 4.80
CA ASN A 47 7.31 -7.92 3.35
C ASN A 47 7.38 -9.42 2.94
N PHE A 48 6.74 -10.32 3.69
CA PHE A 48 6.86 -11.77 3.43
C PHE A 48 6.23 -12.23 2.11
N SER A 49 5.32 -11.44 1.54
CA SER A 49 4.56 -11.72 0.32
C SER A 49 4.78 -10.65 -0.77
N GLY A 50 5.80 -9.79 -0.63
CA GLY A 50 6.02 -8.69 -1.57
C GLY A 50 5.06 -7.49 -1.39
N GLN A 51 4.31 -7.41 -0.29
CA GLN A 51 3.33 -6.34 -0.06
C GLN A 51 3.95 -4.94 0.10
N CYS A 52 5.25 -4.87 0.45
CA CYS A 52 6.02 -3.63 0.49
C CYS A 52 6.76 -3.34 -0.84
N GLU A 53 6.67 -4.21 -1.83
CA GLU A 53 7.31 -4.03 -3.14
C GLU A 53 6.41 -3.20 -4.06
N ILE A 54 6.52 -1.88 -3.92
CA ILE A 54 5.77 -0.93 -4.76
C ILE A 54 6.16 -1.13 -6.23
N PRO A 55 5.19 -1.32 -7.15
CA PRO A 55 5.47 -1.45 -8.58
C PRO A 55 6.22 -0.25 -9.13
N TYR A 56 7.22 -0.52 -9.99
CA TYR A 56 8.01 0.53 -10.61
C TYR A 56 7.12 1.48 -11.44
N GLY A 57 7.26 2.79 -11.20
CA GLY A 57 6.54 3.82 -11.93
C GLY A 57 5.12 4.10 -11.43
N LEU A 58 4.71 3.51 -10.30
CA LEU A 58 3.45 3.88 -9.64
C LEU A 58 3.50 5.36 -9.23
N THR A 59 2.65 6.17 -9.85
CA THR A 59 2.57 7.62 -9.64
C THR A 59 1.11 8.07 -9.75
N ASN A 60 0.80 9.24 -9.20
CA ASN A 60 -0.54 9.83 -9.25
C ASN A 60 -1.62 8.91 -8.66
N VAL A 61 -1.31 8.24 -7.55
CA VAL A 61 -2.29 7.41 -6.84
C VAL A 61 -3.34 8.33 -6.22
N LYS A 62 -4.61 8.04 -6.53
CA LYS A 62 -5.77 8.75 -6.02
C LYS A 62 -6.21 8.19 -4.68
N THR A 63 -6.38 6.88 -4.61
CA THR A 63 -6.82 6.15 -3.42
C THR A 63 -6.24 4.74 -3.41
N ILE A 64 -6.21 4.13 -2.24
CA ILE A 64 -5.74 2.77 -1.99
C ILE A 64 -6.80 1.97 -1.23
N ASP A 65 -6.73 0.66 -1.36
CA ASP A 65 -7.42 -0.33 -0.52
C ASP A 65 -6.44 -1.46 -0.20
N VAL A 66 -6.37 -1.87 1.07
CA VAL A 66 -5.37 -2.82 1.55
C VAL A 66 -6.04 -4.08 2.10
N GLY A 67 -5.69 -5.22 1.50
CA GLY A 67 -6.05 -6.55 2.00
C GLY A 67 -5.05 -7.07 3.04
N PRO A 68 -5.21 -8.33 3.50
CA PRO A 68 -4.32 -8.92 4.52
C PRO A 68 -2.85 -8.89 4.11
N PHE A 69 -2.56 -9.17 2.83
CA PHE A 69 -1.20 -9.28 2.29
C PHE A 69 -1.05 -8.68 0.87
N HIS A 70 -2.02 -7.88 0.41
CA HIS A 70 -1.99 -7.25 -0.92
C HIS A 70 -2.52 -5.82 -0.85
N THR A 71 -2.22 -5.02 -1.86
CA THR A 71 -2.66 -3.64 -1.98
C THR A 71 -3.18 -3.38 -3.38
N ILE A 72 -4.25 -2.60 -3.47
CA ILE A 72 -4.83 -2.11 -4.70
C ILE A 72 -4.74 -0.58 -4.67
N ALA A 73 -4.20 0.01 -5.73
CA ALA A 73 -4.15 1.44 -5.95
C ALA A 73 -4.97 1.81 -7.19
N LEU A 74 -5.79 2.85 -7.05
CA LEU A 74 -6.45 3.53 -8.15
C LEU A 74 -5.67 4.80 -8.47
N ASN A 75 -5.22 4.94 -9.72
CA ASN A 75 -4.55 6.12 -10.22
C ASN A 75 -5.57 7.18 -10.69
N GLU A 76 -5.15 8.44 -10.76
CA GLU A 76 -6.01 9.54 -11.25
C GLU A 76 -6.48 9.36 -12.69
N ASP A 77 -5.74 8.61 -13.51
CA ASP A 77 -6.11 8.28 -14.90
C ASP A 77 -7.14 7.14 -15.01
N GLY A 78 -7.56 6.58 -13.87
CA GLY A 78 -8.51 5.46 -13.80
C GLY A 78 -7.86 4.09 -13.94
N THR A 79 -6.55 3.99 -14.11
CA THR A 79 -5.84 2.71 -14.09
C THR A 79 -5.76 2.16 -12.67
N ILE A 80 -5.82 0.83 -12.56
CA ILE A 80 -5.70 0.11 -11.29
C ILE A 80 -4.37 -0.62 -11.31
N THR A 81 -3.67 -0.60 -10.18
CA THR A 81 -2.43 -1.37 -9.96
C THR A 81 -2.58 -2.16 -8.67
N ALA A 82 -2.31 -3.46 -8.70
CA ALA A 82 -2.37 -4.33 -7.55
C ALA A 82 -1.02 -5.04 -7.36
N TRP A 83 -0.59 -5.20 -6.11
CA TRP A 83 0.66 -5.87 -5.77
C TRP A 83 0.60 -6.53 -4.38
N GLY A 84 1.56 -7.43 -4.12
CA GLY A 84 1.63 -8.25 -2.92
C GLY A 84 1.25 -9.70 -3.20
N ASP A 85 0.60 -10.35 -2.24
CA ASP A 85 0.19 -11.74 -2.37
C ASP A 85 -0.78 -11.94 -3.53
N ASN A 86 -0.52 -12.95 -4.35
CA ASN A 86 -1.35 -13.29 -5.51
C ASN A 86 -1.61 -14.80 -5.62
N ARG A 87 -1.59 -15.53 -4.50
CA ARG A 87 -1.80 -16.99 -4.49
C ARG A 87 -3.23 -17.40 -4.88
N SER A 88 -4.20 -16.50 -4.74
CA SER A 88 -5.61 -16.74 -5.07
C SER A 88 -6.12 -15.81 -6.19
N GLY A 89 -5.22 -15.07 -6.87
CA GLY A 89 -5.59 -14.11 -7.91
C GLY A 89 -6.00 -12.73 -7.38
N GLU A 90 -5.60 -12.38 -6.15
CA GLU A 90 -5.93 -11.10 -5.51
C GLU A 90 -5.38 -9.88 -6.28
N CYS A 91 -4.27 -10.04 -6.99
CA CYS A 91 -3.66 -9.02 -7.83
C CYS A 91 -4.04 -9.14 -9.32
N ASP A 92 -4.91 -10.10 -9.68
CA ASP A 92 -5.35 -10.30 -11.06
C ASP A 92 -6.47 -9.31 -11.39
N ILE A 93 -6.07 -8.14 -11.92
CA ILE A 93 -7.03 -7.10 -12.29
C ILE A 93 -7.77 -7.52 -13.56
N PRO A 94 -9.11 -7.70 -13.51
CA PRO A 94 -9.88 -7.99 -14.71
C PRO A 94 -9.82 -6.80 -15.67
N GLN A 95 -9.49 -7.07 -16.94
CA GLN A 95 -9.59 -6.03 -17.97
C GLN A 95 -11.06 -5.67 -18.18
N ALA A 96 -11.36 -4.37 -18.20
CA ALA A 96 -12.66 -3.90 -18.65
C ALA A 96 -12.87 -4.32 -20.11
N GLN A 97 -13.98 -5.02 -20.38
CA GLN A 97 -14.45 -5.30 -21.74
C GLN A 97 -15.07 -4.06 -22.40
#